data_AF-A0A4Q1AAB8-F1
#
_entry.id   AF-A0A4Q1AAB8-F1
#
_cell.length_a   1.000
_cell.length_b   1.000
_cell.length_c   1.000
_cell.angle_alpha   90.00
_cell.angle_beta   90.00
_cell.angle_gamma   90.00
#
_symmetry.space_group_name_H-M   'P 1'
#
loop_
_entity.id
_entity.type
_entity.pdbx_description
1 polymer ?
#
loop_
_entity_poly.entity_id
_entity_poly.type
_entity_poly.pdbx_seq_one_letter_code
_entity_poly.pdbx_strand_id
1 'polypeptide(L)'
;MIDKKQIQEEIRQQYSNHKDFEEILKDFSYDINLSKWAYLFATQKFETNHELSRKVFHYALASSKDFRDYLDFAFYISKEDGLCDNTLAKEAYKLAITKATLLRDIRYVADILSTKDNSFRDENMAKSVYKDAIAQSKTAYDFVAIAESLCDKNMLNDKDFAKEVYELAIKACENSDELEAVAESVAQEDNLFDEKWAAKIFSMSTLSK
;
A
#
# COMPACT_ATOMS: atom_id res chain seq x y z
N MET A 1 23.05 4.61 14.92
CA MET A 1 22.56 3.39 14.22
C MET A 1 22.27 2.37 15.30
N ILE A 2 21.04 1.86 15.38
CA ILE A 2 20.68 0.86 16.40
C ILE A 2 21.43 -0.44 16.05
N ASP A 3 22.19 -0.97 17.00
CA ASP A 3 22.98 -2.19 16.80
C ASP A 3 22.11 -3.43 17.06
N LYS A 4 22.04 -4.33 16.07
CA LYS A 4 21.40 -5.64 16.17
C LYS A 4 21.81 -6.39 17.45
N LYS A 5 23.10 -6.34 17.80
CA LYS A 5 23.62 -7.03 19.00
C LYS A 5 23.02 -6.49 20.29
N GLN A 6 22.79 -5.18 20.37
CA GLN A 6 22.17 -4.57 21.55
C GLN A 6 20.71 -5.03 21.71
N ILE A 7 19.95 -5.08 20.60
CA ILE A 7 18.58 -5.60 20.61
C ILE A 7 18.57 -7.07 21.04
N GLN A 8 19.46 -7.89 20.49
CA GLN A 8 19.55 -9.31 20.85
C GLN A 8 19.91 -9.52 22.32
N GLU A 9 20.80 -8.69 22.88
CA GLU A 9 21.16 -8.75 24.30
C GLU A 9 19.99 -8.36 25.20
N GLU A 10 19.24 -7.32 24.85
CA GLU A 10 18.02 -6.92 25.58
C GLU A 10 16.96 -8.03 25.55
N ILE A 11 16.77 -8.69 24.40
CA ILE A 11 15.90 -9.86 24.26
C ILE A 11 16.37 -11.02 25.17
N ARG A 12 17.68 -11.29 25.25
CA ARG A 12 18.24 -12.33 26.14
C ARG A 12 17.97 -12.03 27.61
N GLN A 13 18.14 -10.78 28.01
CA GLN A 13 17.95 -10.36 29.39
C GLN A 13 16.48 -10.44 29.83
N GLN A 14 15.56 -10.04 28.96
CA GLN A 14 14.15 -9.93 29.31
C GLN A 14 13.35 -11.22 29.02
N TYR A 15 13.70 -11.95 27.96
CA TYR A 15 12.85 -13.01 27.42
C TYR A 15 13.52 -14.37 27.28
N SER A 16 14.66 -14.63 27.96
CA SER A 16 15.34 -15.94 27.93
C SER A 16 14.46 -17.12 28.36
N ASN A 17 13.46 -16.89 29.21
CA ASN A 17 12.51 -17.92 29.64
C ASN A 17 11.21 -17.95 28.81
N HIS A 18 11.06 -17.06 27.82
CA HIS A 18 9.86 -17.01 26.99
C HIS A 18 9.87 -18.16 25.98
N LYS A 19 8.71 -18.80 25.75
CA LYS A 19 8.60 -19.97 24.86
C LYS A 19 9.09 -19.73 23.42
N ASP A 20 8.99 -18.49 22.95
CA ASP A 20 9.38 -18.10 21.58
C ASP A 20 10.83 -17.59 21.50
N PHE A 21 11.59 -17.60 22.60
CA PHE A 21 12.93 -17.01 22.69
C PHE A 21 13.89 -17.48 21.59
N GLU A 22 13.97 -18.79 21.37
CA GLU A 22 14.84 -19.38 20.35
C GLU A 22 14.39 -19.01 18.93
N GLU A 23 13.07 -18.92 18.68
CA GLU A 23 12.52 -18.47 17.38
C GLU A 23 12.88 -17.01 17.13
N ILE A 24 12.72 -16.14 18.14
CA ILE A 24 13.10 -14.73 18.05
C ILE A 24 14.57 -14.60 17.67
N LEU A 25 15.48 -15.26 18.41
CA LEU A 25 16.91 -15.15 18.15
C LEU A 25 17.33 -15.71 16.79
N LYS A 26 16.70 -16.81 16.36
CA LYS A 26 16.88 -17.38 15.03
C LYS A 26 16.45 -16.38 13.95
N ASP A 27 15.25 -15.83 14.07
CA ASP A 27 14.69 -14.89 13.10
C ASP A 27 15.53 -13.60 13.01
N PHE A 28 15.96 -13.08 14.15
CA PHE A 28 16.94 -11.98 14.18
C PHE A 28 18.24 -12.37 13.50
N SER A 29 18.75 -13.59 13.63
CA SER A 29 20.02 -13.98 13.00
C SER A 29 19.98 -13.92 11.47
N TYR A 30 18.81 -14.15 10.88
CA TYR A 30 18.60 -14.12 9.42
C TYR A 30 17.89 -12.85 8.92
N ASP A 31 17.59 -11.90 9.82
CA ASP A 31 16.84 -10.67 9.52
C ASP A 31 15.47 -10.95 8.87
N ILE A 32 14.79 -12.01 9.33
CA ILE A 32 13.46 -12.41 8.89
C ILE A 32 12.42 -12.11 9.95
N ASN A 33 11.16 -11.92 9.55
CA ASN A 33 10.01 -11.69 10.45
C ASN A 33 10.18 -10.53 11.45
N LEU A 34 11.09 -9.58 11.20
CA LEU A 34 11.38 -8.51 12.14
C LEU A 34 10.14 -7.63 12.40
N SER A 35 9.28 -7.42 11.40
CA SER A 35 8.02 -6.68 11.52
C SER A 35 7.04 -7.36 12.47
N LYS A 36 6.87 -8.68 12.33
CA LYS A 36 6.09 -9.53 13.23
C LYS A 36 6.62 -9.42 14.66
N TRP A 37 7.92 -9.59 14.88
CA TRP A 37 8.49 -9.53 16.24
C TRP A 37 8.39 -8.14 16.85
N ALA A 38 8.67 -7.10 16.07
CA ALA A 38 8.51 -5.71 16.51
C ALA A 38 7.07 -5.45 16.96
N TYR A 39 6.07 -5.89 16.19
CA TYR A 39 4.67 -5.81 16.60
C TYR A 39 4.39 -6.61 17.86
N LEU A 40 4.80 -7.88 17.92
CA LEU A 40 4.51 -8.75 19.07
C LEU A 40 5.09 -8.19 20.37
N PHE A 41 6.28 -7.57 20.33
CA PHE A 41 6.86 -6.89 21.49
C PHE A 41 5.95 -5.80 22.04
N ALA A 42 5.18 -5.12 21.19
CA ALA A 42 4.21 -4.10 21.61
C ALA A 42 2.89 -4.68 22.14
N THR A 43 2.65 -5.99 22.01
CA THR A 43 1.41 -6.61 22.49
C THR A 43 1.55 -7.16 23.91
N GLN A 44 0.43 -7.55 24.52
CA GLN A 44 0.41 -8.22 25.84
C GLN A 44 1.25 -9.51 25.89
N LYS A 45 1.50 -10.15 24.73
CA LYS A 45 2.34 -11.35 24.64
C LYS A 45 3.76 -11.13 25.20
N PHE A 46 4.25 -9.89 25.12
CA PHE A 46 5.57 -9.48 25.61
C PHE A 46 5.45 -8.27 26.55
N GLU A 47 4.36 -8.22 27.32
CA GLU A 47 4.15 -7.21 28.37
C GLU A 47 4.15 -5.77 27.83
N THR A 48 3.71 -5.56 26.58
CA THR A 48 3.60 -4.22 25.95
C THR A 48 4.93 -3.45 25.94
N ASN A 49 6.02 -4.13 25.61
CA ASN A 49 7.36 -3.54 25.50
C ASN A 49 7.51 -2.67 24.25
N HIS A 50 6.92 -1.47 24.32
CA HIS A 50 6.94 -0.47 23.25
C HIS A 50 8.36 0.03 22.95
N GLU A 51 9.26 0.06 23.94
CA GLU A 51 10.63 0.52 23.74
C GLU A 51 11.40 -0.46 22.83
N LEU A 52 11.39 -1.74 23.17
CA LEU A 52 12.02 -2.77 22.35
C LEU A 52 11.35 -2.84 20.98
N SER A 53 10.02 -2.84 20.92
CA SER A 53 9.26 -2.81 19.68
C SER A 53 9.74 -1.69 18.73
N ARG A 54 9.84 -0.45 19.22
CA ARG A 54 10.36 0.69 18.44
C ARG A 54 11.80 0.49 17.98
N LYS A 55 12.68 -0.04 18.84
CA LYS A 55 14.07 -0.36 18.44
C LYS A 55 14.12 -1.36 17.29
N VAL A 56 13.30 -2.41 17.35
CA VAL A 56 13.23 -3.42 16.28
C VAL A 56 12.67 -2.83 15.00
N PHE A 57 11.60 -2.03 15.05
CA PHE A 57 11.08 -1.34 13.86
C PHE A 57 12.12 -0.44 13.22
N HIS A 58 12.81 0.41 13.99
CA HIS A 58 13.86 1.27 13.45
C HIS A 58 15.04 0.49 12.86
N TYR A 59 15.46 -0.59 13.53
CA TYR A 59 16.51 -1.47 13.00
C TYR A 59 16.09 -2.08 11.66
N ALA A 60 14.88 -2.63 11.60
CA ALA A 60 14.39 -3.33 10.43
C ALA A 60 14.12 -2.37 9.25
N LEU A 61 13.53 -1.20 9.51
CA LEU A 61 13.37 -0.14 8.49
C LEU A 61 14.71 0.30 7.88
N ALA A 62 15.77 0.36 8.71
CA ALA A 62 17.10 0.75 8.25
C ALA A 62 17.81 -0.34 7.42
N SER A 63 17.45 -1.62 7.60
CA SER A 63 18.03 -2.74 6.85
C SER A 63 17.23 -3.12 5.60
N SER A 64 15.94 -2.76 5.55
CA SER A 64 15.05 -3.02 4.42
C SER A 64 15.48 -2.38 3.11
N LYS A 65 15.10 -3.02 2.02
CA LYS A 65 15.40 -2.56 0.66
C LYS A 65 14.19 -2.64 -0.27
N ASP A 66 13.27 -3.56 0.00
CA ASP A 66 12.05 -3.73 -0.79
C ASP A 66 10.95 -2.81 -0.24
N PHE A 67 10.18 -2.19 -1.12
CA PHE A 67 9.05 -1.36 -0.71
C PHE A 67 8.01 -2.14 0.10
N ARG A 68 7.86 -3.46 -0.15
CA ARG A 68 6.94 -4.34 0.57
C ARG A 68 7.30 -4.47 2.03
N ASP A 69 8.60 -4.52 2.35
CA ASP A 69 9.05 -4.54 3.74
C ASP A 69 8.52 -3.29 4.48
N TYR A 70 8.67 -2.11 3.86
CA TYR A 70 8.19 -0.85 4.43
C TYR A 70 6.66 -0.82 4.61
N LEU A 71 5.89 -1.42 3.69
CA LEU A 71 4.44 -1.54 3.83
C LEU A 71 4.05 -2.44 5.00
N ASP A 72 4.70 -3.60 5.13
CA ASP A 72 4.48 -4.53 6.25
C ASP A 72 4.78 -3.83 7.58
N PHE A 73 5.91 -3.11 7.66
CA PHE A 73 6.21 -2.32 8.85
C PHE A 73 5.14 -1.28 9.13
N ALA A 74 4.73 -0.50 8.14
CA ALA A 74 3.71 0.53 8.33
C ALA A 74 2.38 -0.03 8.83
N PHE A 75 1.96 -1.19 8.30
CA PHE A 75 0.79 -1.92 8.77
C PHE A 75 0.93 -2.31 10.25
N TYR A 76 2.02 -2.99 10.61
CA TYR A 76 2.23 -3.45 11.99
C TYR A 76 2.40 -2.33 13.01
N ILE A 77 3.05 -1.22 12.64
CA ILE A 77 3.26 -0.05 13.50
C ILE A 77 1.95 0.66 13.84
N SER A 78 1.01 0.68 12.89
CA SER A 78 -0.27 1.40 13.02
C SER A 78 -1.38 0.59 13.69
N LYS A 79 -1.20 -0.72 13.89
CA LYS A 79 -2.22 -1.54 14.57
C LYS A 79 -2.53 -1.01 15.97
N GLU A 80 -3.83 -0.90 16.27
CA GLU A 80 -4.35 -0.38 17.54
C GLU A 80 -3.93 -1.21 18.75
N ASP A 81 -3.73 -2.52 18.57
CA ASP A 81 -3.30 -3.46 19.61
C ASP A 81 -1.76 -3.59 19.72
N GLY A 82 -1.02 -2.81 18.93
CA GLY A 82 0.44 -2.73 18.93
C GLY A 82 0.94 -1.34 19.34
N LEU A 83 1.89 -0.79 18.59
CA LEU A 83 2.45 0.54 18.89
C LEU A 83 1.46 1.68 18.66
N CYS A 84 0.48 1.49 17.77
CA CYS A 84 -0.47 2.53 17.36
C CYS A 84 0.23 3.86 16.97
N ASP A 85 1.42 3.79 16.35
CA ASP A 85 2.22 4.97 16.01
C ASP A 85 2.01 5.40 14.56
N ASN A 86 0.95 6.16 14.34
CA ASN A 86 0.61 6.68 13.02
C ASN A 86 1.66 7.65 12.46
N THR A 87 2.50 8.26 13.29
CA THR A 87 3.59 9.13 12.81
C THR A 87 4.68 8.29 12.17
N LEU A 88 5.12 7.24 12.87
CA LEU A 88 6.14 6.33 12.36
C LEU A 88 5.63 5.48 11.19
N ALA A 89 4.36 5.04 11.22
CA ALA A 89 3.74 4.34 10.10
C ALA A 89 3.75 5.22 8.84
N LYS A 90 3.44 6.52 8.97
CA LYS A 90 3.50 7.48 7.87
C LYS A 90 4.91 7.64 7.29
N GLU A 91 5.95 7.59 8.12
CA GLU A 91 7.34 7.60 7.67
C GLU A 91 7.70 6.34 6.88
N ALA A 92 7.27 5.17 7.35
CA ALA A 92 7.45 3.91 6.63
C ALA A 92 6.74 3.92 5.27
N TYR A 93 5.50 4.44 5.17
CA TYR A 93 4.83 4.62 3.87
C TYR A 93 5.58 5.55 2.94
N LYS A 94 6.12 6.67 3.43
CA LYS A 94 6.96 7.56 2.59
C LYS A 94 8.16 6.81 2.02
N LEU A 95 8.83 5.99 2.84
CA LEU A 95 9.93 5.15 2.37
C LEU A 95 9.45 4.13 1.32
N ALA A 96 8.34 3.45 1.56
CA ALA A 96 7.73 2.53 0.57
C ALA A 96 7.50 3.22 -0.78
N ILE A 97 6.91 4.41 -0.77
CA ILE A 97 6.66 5.22 -1.98
C ILE A 97 7.98 5.52 -2.71
N THR A 98 9.04 5.91 -1.99
CA THR A 98 10.35 6.19 -2.64
C THR A 98 11.03 4.95 -3.23
N LYS A 99 10.61 3.74 -2.83
CA LYS A 99 11.20 2.47 -3.29
C LYS A 99 10.34 1.77 -4.33
N ALA A 100 9.05 2.10 -4.44
CA ALA A 100 8.17 1.57 -5.48
C ALA A 100 8.54 2.20 -6.83
N THR A 101 8.99 1.37 -7.78
CA THR A 101 9.44 1.82 -9.10
C THR A 101 8.53 1.38 -10.24
N LEU A 102 7.75 0.32 -10.04
CA LEU A 102 6.79 -0.16 -11.01
C LEU A 102 5.45 0.53 -10.79
N LEU A 103 4.78 0.94 -11.88
CA LEU A 103 3.45 1.54 -11.83
C LEU A 103 2.47 0.74 -10.95
N ARG A 104 2.43 -0.58 -11.14
CA ARG A 104 1.57 -1.48 -10.36
C ARG A 104 1.87 -1.40 -8.87
N ASP A 105 3.14 -1.30 -8.49
CA ASP A 105 3.57 -1.25 -7.10
C ASP A 105 3.25 0.11 -6.47
N ILE A 106 3.35 1.21 -7.23
CA ILE A 106 2.92 2.56 -6.81
C ILE A 106 1.41 2.60 -6.62
N ARG A 107 0.63 2.07 -7.58
CA ARG A 107 -0.82 1.95 -7.43
C ARG A 107 -1.20 1.12 -6.21
N TYR A 108 -0.53 -0.01 -5.99
CA TYR A 108 -0.77 -0.85 -4.82
C TYR A 108 -0.56 -0.11 -3.49
N VAL A 109 0.46 0.78 -3.41
CA VAL A 109 0.66 1.63 -2.23
C VAL A 109 -0.51 2.61 -2.05
N ALA A 110 -1.02 3.21 -3.13
CA ALA A 110 -2.20 4.08 -3.09
C ALA A 110 -3.47 3.33 -2.66
N ASP A 111 -3.68 2.12 -3.20
CA ASP A 111 -4.81 1.24 -2.85
C ASP A 111 -4.82 0.97 -1.34
N ILE A 112 -3.69 0.55 -0.77
CA ILE A 112 -3.54 0.32 0.67
C ILE A 112 -3.87 1.57 1.48
N LEU A 113 -3.28 2.72 1.11
CA LEU A 113 -3.49 3.99 1.83
C LEU A 113 -4.94 4.48 1.77
N SER A 114 -5.70 4.08 0.75
CA SER A 114 -7.10 4.45 0.56
C SER A 114 -8.10 3.51 1.22
N THR A 115 -7.69 2.27 1.50
CA THR A 115 -8.57 1.21 2.01
C THR A 115 -9.09 1.55 3.42
N LYS A 116 -10.42 1.53 3.59
CA LYS A 116 -11.14 1.90 4.82
C LYS A 116 -10.73 1.09 6.05
N ASP A 117 -10.56 -0.21 5.86
CA ASP A 117 -10.26 -1.15 6.95
C ASP A 117 -8.75 -1.37 7.16
N ASN A 118 -7.89 -0.62 6.46
CA ASN A 118 -6.45 -0.71 6.69
C ASN A 118 -6.09 -0.07 8.03
N SER A 119 -5.11 -0.65 8.74
CA SER A 119 -4.67 -0.14 10.05
C SER A 119 -4.13 1.29 9.98
N PHE A 120 -3.69 1.73 8.80
CA PHE A 120 -3.33 3.10 8.50
C PHE A 120 -3.99 3.57 7.20
N ARG A 121 -4.93 4.49 7.31
CA ARG A 121 -5.57 5.15 6.17
C ARG A 121 -5.17 6.61 6.09
N ASP A 122 -4.72 7.05 4.92
CA ASP A 122 -4.39 8.45 4.63
C ASP A 122 -4.84 8.79 3.21
N GLU A 123 -6.07 9.29 3.08
CA GLU A 123 -6.67 9.63 1.79
C GLU A 123 -5.86 10.66 1.00
N ASN A 124 -5.27 11.64 1.69
CA ASN A 124 -4.50 12.70 1.05
C ASN A 124 -3.21 12.13 0.47
N MET A 125 -2.54 11.25 1.21
CA MET A 125 -1.38 10.54 0.70
C MET A 125 -1.77 9.61 -0.45
N ALA A 126 -2.87 8.85 -0.33
CA ALA A 126 -3.36 7.99 -1.41
C ALA A 126 -3.61 8.78 -2.70
N LYS A 127 -4.32 9.91 -2.63
CA LYS A 127 -4.56 10.80 -3.78
C LYS A 127 -3.26 11.32 -4.39
N SER A 128 -2.25 11.62 -3.58
CA SER A 128 -0.92 12.01 -4.08
C SER A 128 -0.25 10.86 -4.84
N VAL A 129 -0.26 9.64 -4.28
CA VAL A 129 0.38 8.46 -4.89
C VAL A 129 -0.37 8.03 -6.16
N TYR A 130 -1.70 8.13 -6.21
CA TYR A 130 -2.45 7.94 -7.46
C TYR A 130 -2.03 8.93 -8.54
N LYS A 131 -1.80 10.21 -8.20
CA LYS A 131 -1.28 11.20 -9.17
C LYS A 131 0.10 10.82 -9.70
N ASP A 132 0.97 10.30 -8.85
CA ASP A 132 2.28 9.79 -9.27
C ASP A 132 2.14 8.57 -10.20
N ALA A 133 1.20 7.66 -9.91
CA ALA A 133 0.89 6.52 -10.78
C ALA A 133 0.33 6.99 -12.15
N ILE A 134 -0.60 7.95 -12.16
CA ILE A 134 -1.14 8.56 -13.38
C ILE A 134 -0.01 9.18 -14.21
N ALA A 135 0.94 9.88 -13.59
CA ALA A 135 2.08 10.47 -14.28
C ALA A 135 3.04 9.44 -14.91
N GLN A 136 3.04 8.21 -14.43
CA GLN A 136 3.85 7.11 -14.99
C GLN A 136 3.09 6.21 -15.97
N SER A 137 1.77 6.37 -16.05
CA SER A 137 0.91 5.57 -16.91
C SER A 137 1.16 5.90 -18.38
N LYS A 138 1.11 4.87 -19.24
CA LYS A 138 1.41 5.02 -20.68
C LYS A 138 0.31 4.49 -21.58
N THR A 139 -0.45 3.51 -21.11
CA THR A 139 -1.47 2.82 -21.89
C THR A 139 -2.86 3.12 -21.36
N ALA A 140 -3.89 2.93 -22.19
CA ALA A 140 -5.28 3.02 -21.74
C ALA A 140 -5.55 2.12 -20.51
N TYR A 141 -5.02 0.90 -20.52
CA TYR A 141 -5.18 -0.07 -19.41
C TYR A 141 -4.54 0.39 -18.09
N ASP A 142 -3.42 1.10 -18.15
CA ASP A 142 -2.79 1.68 -16.95
C ASP A 142 -3.75 2.65 -16.26
N PHE A 143 -4.36 3.55 -17.04
CA PHE A 143 -5.33 4.53 -16.55
C PHE A 143 -6.63 3.85 -16.08
N VAL A 144 -7.15 2.87 -16.82
CA VAL A 144 -8.35 2.11 -16.41
C VAL A 144 -8.14 1.48 -15.04
N ALA A 145 -7.02 0.79 -14.82
CA ALA A 145 -6.77 0.13 -13.54
C ALA A 145 -6.69 1.10 -12.36
N ILE A 146 -6.21 2.34 -12.59
CA ILE A 146 -6.22 3.39 -11.55
C ILE A 146 -7.65 3.91 -11.33
N ALA A 147 -8.41 4.13 -12.40
CA ALA A 147 -9.78 4.62 -12.32
C ALA A 147 -10.72 3.63 -11.61
N GLU A 148 -10.52 2.33 -11.80
CA GLU A 148 -11.21 1.26 -11.08
C GLU A 148 -10.92 1.31 -9.57
N SER A 149 -9.65 1.39 -9.16
CA SER A 149 -9.28 1.58 -7.74
C SER A 149 -9.92 2.83 -7.13
N LEU A 150 -10.00 3.93 -7.89
CA LEU A 150 -10.63 5.17 -7.43
C LEU A 150 -12.15 5.02 -7.23
N CYS A 151 -12.82 4.14 -7.99
CA CYS A 151 -14.24 3.85 -7.83
C CYS A 151 -14.57 2.91 -6.66
N ASP A 152 -13.61 2.11 -6.20
CA ASP A 152 -13.85 1.08 -5.20
C ASP A 152 -14.46 1.68 -3.91
N LYS A 153 -15.63 1.16 -3.54
CA LYS A 153 -16.42 1.56 -2.35
C LYS A 153 -15.67 1.39 -1.02
N ASN A 154 -14.70 0.48 -0.96
CA ASN A 154 -13.85 0.22 0.19
C ASN A 154 -12.60 1.08 0.20
N MET A 155 -12.33 1.83 -0.87
CA MET A 155 -11.19 2.73 -1.02
C MET A 155 -11.63 4.21 -0.94
N LEU A 156 -11.21 5.04 -1.91
CA LEU A 156 -11.59 6.45 -1.96
C LEU A 156 -13.04 6.65 -2.40
N ASN A 157 -13.58 5.76 -3.24
CA ASN A 157 -14.90 5.93 -3.88
C ASN A 157 -15.06 7.34 -4.50
N ASP A 158 -13.99 7.85 -5.11
CA ASP A 158 -13.88 9.18 -5.69
C ASP A 158 -14.20 9.08 -7.19
N LYS A 159 -15.50 8.95 -7.50
CA LYS A 159 -15.99 8.79 -8.87
C LYS A 159 -15.68 10.00 -9.76
N ASP A 160 -15.59 11.20 -9.20
CA ASP A 160 -15.20 12.38 -9.95
C ASP A 160 -13.74 12.29 -10.38
N PHE A 161 -12.83 11.91 -9.46
CA PHE A 161 -11.43 11.69 -9.81
C PHE A 161 -11.27 10.49 -10.77
N ALA A 162 -11.99 9.39 -10.55
CA ALA A 162 -11.98 8.26 -11.47
C ALA A 162 -12.38 8.67 -12.90
N LYS A 163 -13.40 9.52 -13.03
CA LYS A 163 -13.85 10.04 -14.33
C LYS A 163 -12.75 10.82 -15.05
N GLU A 164 -12.02 11.69 -14.35
CA GLU A 164 -10.85 12.39 -14.91
C GLU A 164 -9.80 11.40 -15.44
N VAL A 165 -9.57 10.29 -14.73
CA VAL A 165 -8.61 9.26 -15.14
C VAL A 165 -9.12 8.44 -16.34
N TYR A 166 -10.41 8.11 -16.40
CA TYR A 166 -11.01 7.48 -17.59
C TYR A 166 -10.90 8.38 -18.83
N GLU A 167 -11.02 9.71 -18.69
CA GLU A 167 -10.77 10.63 -19.80
C GLU A 167 -9.32 10.58 -20.31
N LEU A 168 -8.34 10.32 -19.43
CA LEU A 168 -6.96 10.06 -19.84
C LEU A 168 -6.84 8.70 -20.55
N ALA A 169 -7.53 7.68 -20.06
CA ALA A 169 -7.57 6.35 -20.70
C ALA A 169 -8.07 6.44 -22.15
N ILE A 170 -9.18 7.15 -22.39
CA ILE A 170 -9.75 7.36 -23.73
C ILE A 170 -8.74 8.03 -24.66
N LYS A 171 -8.03 9.05 -24.17
CA LYS A 171 -7.00 9.78 -24.96
C LYS A 171 -5.79 8.91 -25.28
N ALA A 172 -5.51 7.91 -24.45
CA ALA A 172 -4.39 6.98 -24.60
C ALA A 172 -4.74 5.74 -25.44
N CYS A 173 -6.01 5.56 -25.85
CA CYS A 173 -6.40 4.43 -26.68
C CYS A 173 -5.80 4.55 -28.09
N GLU A 174 -5.20 3.47 -28.57
CA GLU A 174 -4.60 3.36 -29.90
C GLU A 174 -5.51 2.65 -30.91
N ASN A 175 -6.53 1.94 -30.44
CA ASN A 175 -7.42 1.13 -31.26
C ASN A 175 -8.86 1.04 -30.69
N SER A 176 -9.76 0.43 -31.47
CA SER A 176 -11.17 0.24 -31.10
C SER A 176 -11.36 -0.64 -29.88
N ASP A 177 -10.53 -1.67 -29.73
CA ASP A 177 -10.67 -2.68 -28.68
C ASP A 177 -10.33 -2.09 -27.32
N GLU A 178 -9.35 -1.18 -27.25
CA GLU A 178 -9.04 -0.41 -26.04
C GLU A 178 -10.16 0.57 -25.67
N LEU A 179 -10.77 1.24 -26.65
CA LEU A 179 -11.93 2.11 -26.40
C LEU A 179 -13.13 1.31 -25.88
N GLU A 180 -13.36 0.11 -26.43
CA GLU A 180 -14.38 -0.83 -25.96
C GLU A 180 -14.10 -1.27 -24.52
N ALA A 181 -12.87 -1.66 -24.19
CA ALA A 181 -12.49 -2.01 -22.82
C ALA A 181 -12.71 -0.85 -21.82
N VAL A 182 -12.37 0.38 -22.21
CA VAL A 182 -12.65 1.57 -21.38
C VAL A 182 -14.16 1.75 -21.20
N ALA A 183 -14.96 1.63 -22.26
CA ALA A 183 -16.41 1.77 -22.21
C ALA A 183 -17.06 0.70 -21.33
N GLU A 184 -16.62 -0.56 -21.43
CA GLU A 184 -17.06 -1.66 -20.60
C GLU A 184 -16.78 -1.37 -19.12
N SER A 185 -15.56 -0.93 -18.79
CA SER A 185 -15.18 -0.60 -17.42
C SER A 185 -16.01 0.56 -16.85
N VAL A 186 -16.26 1.63 -17.63
CA VAL A 186 -17.13 2.76 -17.25
C VAL A 186 -18.58 2.31 -16.96
N ALA A 187 -19.07 1.31 -17.70
CA ALA A 187 -20.42 0.77 -17.53
C ALA A 187 -20.58 -0.17 -16.33
N GLN A 188 -19.49 -0.68 -15.73
CA GLN A 188 -19.58 -1.61 -14.60
C GLN A 188 -20.20 -0.93 -13.37
N GLU A 189 -21.04 -1.68 -12.65
CA GLU A 189 -21.72 -1.24 -11.42
C GLU A 189 -20.74 -0.88 -10.30
N ASP A 190 -19.69 -1.68 -10.14
CA ASP A 190 -18.63 -1.45 -9.15
C ASP A 190 -17.70 -0.27 -9.51
N ASN A 191 -17.80 0.27 -10.73
CA ASN A 191 -17.02 1.41 -11.22
C ASN A 191 -17.87 2.68 -11.27
N LEU A 192 -17.81 3.44 -12.37
CA LEU A 192 -18.60 4.66 -12.52
C LEU A 192 -20.10 4.37 -12.63
N PHE A 193 -20.46 3.28 -13.31
CA PHE A 193 -21.83 2.93 -13.67
C PHE A 193 -22.52 4.05 -14.49
N ASP A 194 -21.78 4.66 -15.43
CA ASP A 194 -22.30 5.70 -16.34
C ASP A 194 -22.57 5.09 -17.72
N GLU A 195 -23.66 4.33 -17.83
CA GLU A 195 -24.07 3.65 -19.08
C GLU A 195 -24.22 4.63 -20.26
N LYS A 196 -24.68 5.86 -20.00
CA LYS A 196 -24.86 6.89 -21.03
C LYS A 196 -23.51 7.36 -21.56
N TRP A 197 -22.51 7.50 -20.71
CA TRP A 197 -21.17 7.85 -21.14
C TRP A 197 -20.47 6.67 -21.82
N ALA A 198 -20.59 5.46 -21.27
CA ALA A 198 -20.09 4.24 -21.90
C ALA A 198 -20.61 4.08 -23.34
N ALA A 199 -21.92 4.25 -23.57
CA ALA A 199 -22.51 4.21 -24.91
C ALA A 199 -21.91 5.25 -25.88
N LYS A 200 -21.53 6.44 -25.38
CA LYS A 200 -20.82 7.44 -26.21
C LYS A 200 -19.43 6.96 -26.56
N ILE A 201 -18.68 6.37 -25.63
CA ILE A 201 -17.34 5.83 -25.87
C ILE A 201 -17.40 4.68 -26.89
N PHE A 202 -18.34 3.74 -26.75
CA PHE A 202 -18.61 2.69 -27.74
C PHE A 202 -18.87 3.23 -29.14
N SER A 203 -19.60 4.34 -29.27
CA SER A 203 -19.83 4.93 -30.59
C SER A 203 -18.53 5.44 -31.24
N MET A 204 -17.52 5.84 -30.46
CA MET A 204 -16.22 6.26 -30.97
C MET A 204 -15.42 5.07 -31.55
N SER A 205 -15.50 3.89 -30.92
CA SER A 205 -14.78 2.70 -31.40
C SER A 205 -15.28 2.20 -32.75
N THR A 206 -16.56 2.45 -33.08
CA THR A 206 -17.14 2.06 -34.38
C THR A 206 -16.78 2.99 -35.54
N LEU A 207 -16.26 4.19 -35.25
CA LEU A 207 -15.93 5.22 -36.24
C LEU A 207 -14.46 5.20 -36.71
N SER A 208 -13.58 4.41 -36.07
CA SER A 208 -12.14 4.37 -36.35
C SER A 208 -11.70 3.36 -37.43
N LYS A 209 -12.62 2.93 -38.32
CA LYS A 209 -12.33 2.10 -39.49
C LYS A 209 -11.95 2.93 -40.72
#